data_AF-A0A0S8J8A9-F1
#
_entry.id   AF-A0A0S8J8A9-F1
#
_cell.length_a   1.000
_cell.length_b   1.000
_cell.length_c   1.000
_cell.angle_alpha   90.00
_cell.angle_beta   90.00
_cell.angle_gamma   90.00
#
_symmetry.space_group_name_H-M   'P 1'
#
loop_
_entity.id
_entity.type
_entity.pdbx_description
1 polymer ?
#
loop_
_entity_poly.entity_id
_entity_poly.type
_entity_poly.pdbx_seq_one_letter_code
_entity_poly.pdbx_strand_id
1 'polypeptide(L)'
;MSSLEVKGLKAVHLNWISISPPDQPFEATIQVRYRDRGVPGMVFPNGEHIYVQFNDTHRGIAPGQSVVFYDGDCLLGGGLIDSAIEGDLFAEGVNKQDISFTEEA
;
A
#
# COMPACT_ATOMS: atom_id res chain seq x y z
N MET A 1 21.11 12.15 -8.64
CA MET A 1 20.52 12.31 -7.29
C MET A 1 19.01 12.32 -7.47
N SER A 2 18.36 11.21 -7.12
CA SER A 2 16.94 11.13 -6.71
C SER A 2 16.64 9.65 -6.48
N SER A 3 16.91 9.18 -5.26
CA SER A 3 16.49 7.84 -4.85
C SER A 3 15.01 7.97 -4.48
N LEU A 4 14.11 7.61 -5.41
CA LEU A 4 12.67 7.49 -5.17
C LEU A 4 12.45 6.34 -4.17
N GLU A 5 12.51 6.66 -2.88
CA GLU A 5 12.23 5.74 -1.79
C GLU A 5 10.77 5.90 -1.39
N VAL A 6 9.94 4.96 -1.86
CA VAL A 6 8.52 4.94 -1.53
C VAL A 6 8.33 4.09 -0.29
N LYS A 7 7.70 4.67 0.73
CA LYS A 7 7.44 4.02 2.02
C LYS A 7 5.98 3.62 2.19
N GLY A 8 5.10 4.08 1.30
CA GLY A 8 3.72 3.63 1.29
C GLY A 8 3.05 3.76 -0.07
N LEU A 9 1.82 3.29 -0.15
CA LEU A 9 0.96 3.49 -1.31
C LEU A 9 -0.49 3.66 -0.89
N LYS A 10 -1.28 4.23 -1.79
CA LYS A 10 -2.74 4.24 -1.71
C LYS A 10 -3.30 3.28 -2.75
N ALA A 11 -4.25 2.46 -2.34
CA ALA A 11 -4.95 1.54 -3.24
C ALA A 11 -6.47 1.72 -3.18
N VAL A 12 -7.08 1.55 -4.34
CA VAL A 12 -8.52 1.71 -4.62
C VAL A 12 -9.04 0.48 -5.34
N HIS A 13 -10.35 0.42 -5.62
CA HIS A 13 -10.99 -0.73 -6.28
C HIS A 13 -10.67 -2.06 -5.57
N LEU A 14 -10.82 -2.04 -4.25
CA LEU A 14 -10.45 -3.15 -3.39
C LEU A 14 -11.38 -4.35 -3.61
N ASN A 15 -10.78 -5.53 -3.65
CA ASN A 15 -11.46 -6.79 -3.74
C ASN A 15 -10.91 -7.74 -2.67
N TRP A 16 -11.74 -8.09 -1.70
CA TRP A 16 -11.39 -8.99 -0.61
C TRP A 16 -11.89 -10.40 -0.91
N ILE A 17 -11.02 -11.40 -0.74
CA ILE A 17 -11.28 -12.79 -1.16
C ILE A 17 -11.51 -13.68 0.06
N SER A 18 -10.54 -13.70 0.98
CA SER A 18 -10.57 -14.59 2.14
C SER A 18 -11.06 -13.93 3.42
N ILE A 19 -11.23 -12.60 3.41
CA ILE A 19 -11.72 -11.82 4.55
C ILE A 19 -12.86 -10.90 4.13
N SER A 20 -13.68 -10.50 5.10
CA SER A 20 -14.55 -9.34 4.93
C SER A 20 -13.71 -8.06 4.83
N PRO A 21 -14.24 -6.98 4.21
CA PRO A 21 -13.55 -5.69 4.19
C PRO A 21 -13.13 -5.27 5.60
N PRO A 22 -11.82 -5.13 5.86
CA PRO A 22 -11.31 -4.78 7.18
C PRO A 22 -11.65 -3.32 7.51
N ASP A 23 -11.98 -3.06 8.76
CA ASP A 23 -12.26 -1.73 9.31
C ASP A 23 -11.13 -1.20 10.20
N GLN A 24 -10.19 -2.07 10.56
CA GLN A 24 -9.05 -1.78 11.43
C GLN A 24 -7.73 -2.04 10.72
N PRO A 25 -6.64 -1.36 11.13
CA PRO A 25 -5.32 -1.62 10.61
C PRO A 25 -4.86 -3.06 10.89
N PHE A 26 -4.17 -3.66 9.94
CA PHE A 26 -3.66 -5.03 10.07
C PHE A 26 -2.34 -5.20 9.33
N GLU A 27 -1.53 -6.16 9.77
CA GLU A 27 -0.29 -6.55 9.10
C GLU A 27 -0.58 -7.54 7.98
N ALA A 28 0.08 -7.35 6.84
CA ALA A 28 0.00 -8.27 5.71
C ALA A 28 1.31 -8.27 4.91
N THR A 29 1.53 -9.34 4.16
CA THR A 29 2.53 -9.37 3.10
C THR A 29 1.95 -8.71 1.86
N ILE A 30 2.56 -7.61 1.44
CA ILE A 30 2.14 -6.77 0.33
C ILE A 30 2.92 -7.15 -0.92
N GLN A 31 2.23 -7.61 -1.95
CA GLN A 31 2.83 -7.93 -3.24
C GLN A 31 2.36 -6.93 -4.31
N VAL A 32 3.26 -6.06 -4.75
CA VAL A 32 3.00 -5.05 -5.81
C VAL A 32 3.42 -5.56 -7.20
N ARG A 33 4.34 -6.52 -7.25
CA ARG A 33 4.83 -7.12 -8.49
C ARG A 33 4.68 -8.62 -8.43
N TYR A 34 4.09 -9.21 -9.47
CA TYR A 34 3.85 -10.66 -9.57
C TYR A 34 5.12 -11.53 -9.36
N ARG A 35 6.29 -11.00 -9.72
CA ARG A 35 7.57 -11.71 -9.58
C ARG A 35 8.26 -11.49 -8.23
N ASP A 36 7.73 -10.60 -7.40
CA ASP A 36 8.28 -10.34 -6.08
C ASP A 36 7.63 -11.28 -5.06
N ARG A 37 8.35 -11.60 -3.97
CA ARG A 37 7.80 -12.38 -2.85
C ARG A 37 6.84 -11.56 -1.99
N GLY A 38 6.74 -10.26 -2.27
CA GLY A 38 6.04 -9.31 -1.43
C GLY A 38 6.83 -9.00 -0.17
N VAL A 39 6.43 -7.93 0.51
CA VAL A 39 7.09 -7.45 1.73
C VAL A 39 6.10 -7.23 2.84
N PRO A 40 6.50 -7.46 4.10
CA PRO A 40 5.65 -7.15 5.23
C PRO A 40 5.36 -5.65 5.27
N GLY A 41 4.10 -5.32 5.54
CA GLY A 41 3.64 -3.96 5.70
C GLY A 41 2.32 -3.90 6.48
N MET A 42 1.97 -2.70 6.89
CA MET A 42 0.73 -2.43 7.60
C MET A 42 -0.28 -1.79 6.65
N VAL A 43 -1.49 -2.35 6.62
CA VAL A 43 -2.60 -1.89 5.80
C VAL A 43 -3.57 -1.12 6.70
N PHE A 44 -3.95 0.07 6.27
CA PHE A 44 -4.86 0.98 6.98
C PHE A 44 -6.11 1.20 6.13
N PRO A 45 -7.21 0.54 6.45
CA PRO A 45 -8.49 0.78 5.79
C PRO A 45 -8.99 2.21 6.03
N ASN A 46 -9.53 2.85 4.98
CA ASN A 46 -10.14 4.17 5.04
C ASN A 46 -11.33 4.26 4.07
N GLY A 47 -12.45 3.67 4.47
CA GLY A 47 -13.65 3.60 3.64
C GLY A 47 -13.43 2.74 2.40
N GLU A 48 -13.51 3.33 1.21
CA GLU A 48 -13.39 2.62 -0.08
C GLU A 48 -11.94 2.47 -0.57
N HIS A 49 -10.98 3.03 0.15
CA HIS A 49 -9.55 2.93 -0.18
C HIS A 49 -8.76 2.51 1.05
N ILE A 50 -7.52 2.09 0.83
CA ILE A 50 -6.57 1.74 1.89
C ILE A 50 -5.26 2.47 1.67
N TYR A 51 -4.57 2.69 2.77
CA TYR A 51 -3.17 3.10 2.78
C TYR A 51 -2.33 1.91 3.20
N VAL A 52 -1.19 1.73 2.55
CA VAL A 52 -0.24 0.69 2.90
C VAL A 52 1.05 1.37 3.31
N GLN A 53 1.60 0.96 4.44
CA GLN A 53 2.95 1.31 4.84
C GLN A 53 3.83 0.07 4.74
N PHE A 54 4.94 0.17 4.02
CA PHE A 54 5.92 -0.90 3.95
C PHE A 54 6.87 -0.80 5.15
N ASN A 55 7.31 -1.95 5.67
CA ASN A 55 8.31 -1.96 6.75
C ASN A 55 9.70 -1.53 6.26
N ASP A 56 10.01 -1.80 4.99
CA ASP A 56 11.24 -1.40 4.31
C ASP A 56 10.93 -0.51 3.09
N THR A 57 11.90 0.33 2.68
CA THR A 57 11.72 1.19 1.50
C THR A 57 11.61 0.37 0.22
N HIS A 58 10.56 0.63 -0.55
CA HIS A 58 10.32 -0.01 -1.84
C HIS A 58 10.58 0.95 -3.00
N ARG A 59 11.04 0.38 -4.12
CA ARG A 59 11.20 1.12 -5.38
C ARG A 59 10.27 0.56 -6.44
N GLY A 60 9.84 1.42 -7.35
CA GLY A 60 9.09 1.02 -8.54
C GLY A 60 7.65 0.64 -8.27
N ILE A 61 7.00 1.34 -7.33
CA ILE A 61 5.54 1.39 -7.20
C ILE A 61 5.06 2.41 -8.22
N ALA A 62 4.27 1.97 -9.19
CA ALA A 62 3.68 2.84 -10.20
C ALA A 62 2.15 2.81 -10.12
N PRO A 63 1.47 3.96 -10.33
CA PRO A 63 0.03 4.00 -10.52
C PRO A 63 -0.45 3.03 -11.61
N GLY A 64 -1.62 2.42 -11.41
CA GLY A 64 -2.20 1.46 -12.35
C GLY A 64 -1.70 0.02 -12.19
N GLN A 65 -0.69 -0.24 -11.36
CA GLN A 65 -0.32 -1.60 -10.98
C GLN A 65 -1.30 -2.17 -9.93
N SER A 66 -1.39 -3.49 -9.83
CA SER A 66 -2.18 -4.13 -8.78
C SER A 66 -1.33 -4.35 -7.53
N VAL A 67 -1.95 -4.17 -6.36
CA VAL A 67 -1.42 -4.59 -5.08
C VAL A 67 -2.23 -5.76 -4.55
N VAL A 68 -1.55 -6.73 -3.93
CA VAL A 68 -2.16 -7.93 -3.38
C VAL A 68 -1.71 -8.11 -1.94
N PHE A 69 -2.62 -8.54 -1.07
CA PHE A 69 -2.43 -8.71 0.36
C PHE A 69 -2.48 -10.19 0.72
N TYR A 70 -1.45 -10.65 1.42
CA TYR A 70 -1.34 -12.03 1.90
C TYR A 70 -1.15 -12.09 3.42
N ASP A 71 -1.70 -13.12 4.03
CA ASP A 71 -1.36 -13.55 5.39
C ASP A 71 -0.79 -14.97 5.32
N GLY A 72 0.54 -15.08 5.39
CA GLY A 72 1.26 -16.30 5.03
C GLY A 72 0.96 -16.73 3.60
N ASP A 73 0.37 -17.92 3.44
CA ASP A 73 -0.04 -18.48 2.14
C ASP A 73 -1.50 -18.09 1.75
N CYS A 74 -2.21 -17.35 2.61
CA CYS A 74 -3.61 -16.97 2.40
C CYS A 74 -3.71 -15.66 1.62
N LEU A 75 -4.44 -15.67 0.50
CA LEU A 75 -4.76 -14.46 -0.27
C LEU A 75 -5.91 -13.70 0.40
N LEU A 76 -5.60 -12.61 1.12
CA LEU A 76 -6.60 -11.78 1.77
C LEU A 76 -7.44 -11.01 0.74
N GLY A 77 -6.78 -10.42 -0.26
CA GLY A 77 -7.41 -9.56 -1.25
C GLY A 77 -6.41 -8.77 -2.07
N GLY A 78 -6.89 -7.75 -2.77
CA GLY A 78 -6.05 -6.85 -3.55
C GLY A 78 -6.80 -5.62 -4.05
N GLY A 79 -6.09 -4.75 -4.75
CA GLY A 79 -6.64 -3.53 -5.33
C GLY A 79 -5.75 -2.96 -6.42
N LEU A 80 -6.14 -1.81 -6.93
CA LEU A 80 -5.37 -1.03 -7.90
C LEU A 80 -4.63 0.09 -7.17
N ILE A 81 -3.35 0.22 -7.45
CA ILE A 81 -2.50 1.27 -6.90
C ILE A 81 -2.89 2.58 -7.56
N ASP A 82 -3.39 3.50 -6.76
CA ASP A 82 -3.77 4.85 -7.15
C ASP A 82 -2.56 5.78 -7.16
N SER A 83 -1.74 5.70 -6.10
CA SER A 83 -0.58 6.58 -5.93
C SER A 83 0.47 5.97 -4.98
N ALA A 84 1.73 6.34 -5.20
CA ALA A 84 2.84 6.08 -4.30
C ALA A 84 2.95 7.19 -3.25
N ILE A 85 3.48 6.86 -2.07
CA ILE A 85 3.67 7.77 -0.95
C ILE A 85 5.16 7.79 -0.58
N GLU A 86 5.81 8.93 -0.87
CA GLU A 86 7.19 9.21 -0.49
C GLU A 86 7.23 9.67 0.97
N GLY A 87 7.32 8.73 1.92
CA GLY A 87 7.47 9.03 3.34
C GLY A 87 6.68 8.12 4.27
N ASP A 88 7.00 8.18 5.56
CA ASP A 88 6.25 7.44 6.58
C ASP A 88 4.86 8.04 6.77
N LEU A 89 3.83 7.19 6.68
CA LEU A 89 2.43 7.58 6.90
C LEU A 89 2.16 8.10 8.32
N PHE A 90 3.06 7.82 9.28
CA PHE A 90 2.96 8.24 10.69
C PHE A 90 4.24 8.89 11.22
N ALA A 91 5.08 9.50 10.37
CA ALA A 91 6.05 10.45 10.92
C ALA A 91 5.27 11.52 11.70
N GLU A 92 5.65 11.78 12.96
CA GLU A 92 4.94 12.71 13.84
C GLU A 92 4.70 14.05 13.11
N GLY A 93 3.43 14.36 12.83
CA GLY A 93 3.02 15.59 12.13
C GLY A 93 2.52 15.44 10.68
N VAL A 94 2.48 14.23 10.10
CA VAL A 94 1.89 14.04 8.76
C VAL A 94 0.36 14.05 8.87
N ASN A 95 -0.27 15.17 8.51
CA ASN A 95 -1.71 15.24 8.37
C ASN A 95 -2.13 14.38 7.16
N LYS A 96 -3.33 13.77 7.16
CA LYS A 96 -3.82 12.99 6.01
C LYS A 96 -3.84 13.79 4.70
N GLN A 97 -3.76 15.12 4.78
CA GLN A 97 -3.69 16.07 3.67
C GLN A 97 -2.25 16.37 3.20
N ASP A 98 -1.22 16.06 3.99
CA ASP A 98 0.20 16.29 3.68
C ASP A 98 0.86 15.11 2.97
N ILE A 99 0.12 14.01 2.78
CA ILE A 99 0.54 12.91 1.92
C ILE A 99 0.66 13.50 0.51
N SER A 100 1.90 13.80 0.12
CA SER A 100 2.21 14.30 -1.21
C SER A 100 2.03 13.16 -2.20
N PHE A 101 0.81 13.04 -2.73
CA PHE A 101 0.52 12.13 -3.82
C PHE A 101 1.28 12.65 -5.04
N THR A 102 2.29 11.92 -5.48
CA THR A 102 2.95 12.21 -6.75
C THR A 102 1.98 11.86 -7.87
N GLU A 103 1.20 12.83 -8.32
CA GLU A 103 0.56 12.82 -9.64
C GLU A 103 1.66 12.95 -10.70
N GLU A 104 2.33 11.84 -11.04
CA GLU A 104 3.08 11.77 -12.28
C GLU A 104 2.15 11.31 -13.41
N ALA A 105 1.63 12.32 -14.13
CA ALA A 105 1.21 12.37 -15.55
C ALA A 105 0.11 11.44 -16.06
#